data_AF-A0A3C1PLW8-F1
#
_entry.id   AF-A0A3C1PLW8-F1
#
_cell.length_a   1.000
_cell.length_b   1.000
_cell.length_c   1.000
_cell.angle_alpha   90.00
_cell.angle_beta   90.00
_cell.angle_gamma   90.00
#
_symmetry.space_group_name_H-M   'P 1'
#
loop_
_entity.id
_entity.type
_entity.pdbx_description
1 polymer ?
#
loop_
_entity_poly.entity_id
_entity_poly.type
_entity_poly.pdbx_seq_one_letter_code
_entity_poly.pdbx_strand_id
1 'polypeptide(L)'
;MKSRQYNFFSEPAMLEKFEKYLKSKGFIFISSPAKELPFPENKLLSAANNIHFPVAYITLKDLKNGIVGKFIDTQNYFTPDVIVSPIIEFMLPATSDDSEIKNRSRIYFVSAYFNDENELVEKDKLFVSNANKVLNWCRRNFKNKY
;
A
#
# COMPACT_ATOMS: atom_id res chain seq x y z
N MET A 1 -6.04 4.77 -16.88
CA MET A 1 -5.25 3.85 -16.03
C MET A 1 -5.94 2.51 -15.89
N LYS A 2 -5.19 1.44 -15.62
CA LYS A 2 -5.69 0.13 -15.20
C LYS A 2 -5.29 -0.09 -13.74
N SER A 3 -6.25 -0.28 -12.85
CA SER A 3 -6.00 -0.47 -11.42
C SER A 3 -6.81 -1.64 -10.85
N ARG A 4 -6.38 -2.15 -9.69
CA ARG A 4 -7.07 -3.23 -8.97
C ARG A 4 -7.20 -2.86 -7.51
N GLN A 5 -8.35 -3.21 -6.92
CA GLN A 5 -8.59 -3.02 -5.50
C GLN A 5 -9.38 -4.15 -4.87
N TYR A 6 -9.28 -4.25 -3.55
CA TYR A 6 -10.17 -5.04 -2.73
C TYR A 6 -10.37 -4.36 -1.38
N ASN A 7 -11.64 -4.15 -1.02
CA ASN A 7 -12.05 -3.59 0.26
C ASN A 7 -12.48 -4.72 1.19
N PHE A 8 -12.05 -4.68 2.44
CA PHE A 8 -12.30 -5.74 3.40
C PHE A 8 -12.27 -5.24 4.84
N PHE A 9 -12.86 -6.02 5.74
CA PHE A 9 -12.71 -5.83 7.18
C PHE A 9 -11.48 -6.59 7.67
N SER A 10 -10.73 -5.98 8.58
CA SER A 10 -9.55 -6.60 9.18
C SER A 10 -9.54 -6.40 10.68
N GLU A 11 -9.19 -7.46 11.39
CA GLU A 11 -8.91 -7.46 12.83
C GLU A 11 -7.39 -7.36 13.04
N PRO A 12 -6.91 -6.85 14.19
CA PRO A 12 -5.47 -6.72 14.47
C PRO A 12 -4.67 -8.01 14.26
N ALA A 13 -5.19 -9.16 14.74
CA ALA A 13 -4.52 -10.46 14.57
C ALA A 13 -4.34 -10.86 13.09
N MET A 14 -5.28 -10.46 12.23
CA MET A 14 -5.19 -10.71 10.79
C MET A 14 -4.19 -9.78 10.10
N LEU A 15 -4.00 -8.55 10.60
CA LEU A 15 -2.96 -7.64 10.11
C LEU A 15 -1.56 -8.20 10.38
N GLU A 16 -1.32 -8.82 11.54
CA GLU A 16 -0.04 -9.50 11.82
C GLU A 16 0.22 -10.67 10.87
N LYS A 17 -0.81 -11.50 10.63
CA LYS A 17 -0.71 -12.60 9.67
C LYS A 17 -0.41 -12.09 8.26
N PHE A 18 -1.02 -10.97 7.88
CA PHE A 18 -0.78 -10.33 6.60
C PHE A 18 0.63 -9.77 6.47
N GLU A 19 1.15 -9.09 7.50
CA GLU A 19 2.53 -8.61 7.54
C GLU A 19 3.54 -9.75 7.41
N LYS A 20 3.33 -10.86 8.14
CA LYS A 20 4.17 -12.07 8.02
C LYS A 20 4.13 -12.66 6.61
N TYR A 21 2.93 -12.75 6.01
CA TYR A 21 2.77 -13.21 4.63
C TYR A 21 3.55 -12.32 3.64
N LEU A 22 3.40 -11.01 3.72
CA LEU A 22 4.09 -10.05 2.85
C LEU A 22 5.62 -10.19 2.96
N LYS A 23 6.17 -10.22 4.17
CA LYS A 23 7.61 -10.41 4.40
C LYS A 23 8.12 -11.73 3.83
N SER A 24 7.35 -12.82 3.99
CA SER A 24 7.71 -14.13 3.40
C SER A 24 7.76 -14.14 1.87
N LYS A 25 7.20 -13.11 1.21
CA LYS A 25 7.20 -12.91 -0.24
C LYS A 25 8.15 -11.80 -0.70
N GLY A 26 9.01 -11.30 0.20
CA GLY A 26 9.98 -10.25 -0.11
C GLY A 26 9.39 -8.84 -0.18
N PHE A 27 8.17 -8.64 0.32
CA PHE A 27 7.61 -7.30 0.43
C PHE A 27 8.11 -6.58 1.69
N ILE A 28 8.31 -5.27 1.53
CA ILE A 28 8.62 -4.32 2.59
C ILE A 28 7.55 -3.23 2.63
N PHE A 29 7.41 -2.59 3.79
CA PHE A 29 6.59 -1.39 3.92
C PHE A 29 7.51 -0.18 3.88
N ILE A 30 7.05 0.90 3.26
CA ILE A 30 7.78 2.17 3.22
C ILE A 30 7.04 3.20 4.06
N SER A 31 7.79 4.00 4.80
CA SER A 31 7.29 5.12 5.58
C SER A 31 6.83 6.24 4.65
N SER A 32 5.65 6.76 4.93
CA SER A 32 5.12 7.97 4.31
C SER A 32 4.26 8.72 5.34
N PRO A 33 4.26 10.05 5.36
CA PRO A 33 5.15 10.93 4.57
C PRO A 33 6.63 10.82 4.98
N ALA A 34 7.54 11.30 4.13
CA ALA A 34 8.99 11.34 4.42
C ALA A 34 9.58 12.72 4.09
N LYS A 35 10.56 13.19 4.88
CA LYS A 35 11.23 14.48 4.61
C LYS A 35 12.19 14.44 3.42
N GLU A 36 12.75 13.26 3.16
CA GLU A 36 13.76 13.05 2.13
C GLU A 36 13.51 11.71 1.43
N LEU A 37 14.12 11.54 0.25
CA LEU A 37 14.14 10.30 -0.51
C LEU A 37 15.52 9.61 -0.37
N PRO A 38 15.60 8.27 -0.44
CA PRO A 38 14.50 7.33 -0.65
C PRO A 38 13.64 7.12 0.61
N PHE A 39 12.40 6.67 0.42
CA PHE A 39 11.49 6.37 1.54
C PHE A 39 12.09 5.29 2.47
N PRO A 40 12.15 5.54 3.79
CA PRO A 40 12.68 4.56 4.73
C PRO A 40 11.73 3.38 4.88
N GLU A 41 12.25 2.22 5.29
CA GLU A 41 11.42 1.04 5.58
C GLU A 41 10.67 1.19 6.90
N ASN A 42 9.49 0.58 6.99
CA ASN A 42 8.67 0.56 8.19
C ASN A 42 8.05 -0.82 8.46
N LYS A 43 7.42 -0.98 9.62
CA LYS A 43 6.52 -2.09 9.94
C LYS A 43 5.07 -1.67 9.74
N LEU A 44 4.21 -2.63 9.40
CA LEU A 44 2.78 -2.35 9.17
C LEU A 44 2.09 -1.85 10.44
N LEU A 45 2.35 -2.52 11.57
CA LEU A 45 1.78 -2.13 12.86
C LEU A 45 2.21 -0.73 13.30
N SER A 46 3.46 -0.34 13.00
CA SER A 46 3.95 1.02 13.26
C SER A 46 3.21 2.06 12.40
N ALA A 47 2.84 1.71 11.17
CA ALA A 47 1.98 2.56 10.34
C ALA A 47 0.53 2.61 10.85
N ALA A 48 0.00 1.52 11.42
CA ALA A 48 -1.33 1.46 12.02
C ALA A 48 -1.50 2.36 13.25
N ASN A 49 -0.45 2.51 14.06
CA ASN A 49 -0.47 3.36 15.25
C ASN A 49 -0.47 4.87 14.90
N ASN A 50 -0.07 5.25 13.68
CA ASN A 50 -0.16 6.63 13.19
C ASN A 50 -1.55 6.86 12.56
N ILE A 51 -2.59 6.86 13.40
CA ILE A 51 -4.00 7.00 12.97
C ILE A 51 -4.25 8.27 12.13
N HIS A 52 -3.40 9.30 12.26
CA HIS A 52 -3.46 10.51 11.44
C HIS A 52 -3.30 10.25 9.93
N PHE A 53 -2.64 9.16 9.52
CA PHE A 53 -2.55 8.73 8.13
C PHE A 53 -2.82 7.22 8.04
N PRO A 54 -4.08 6.79 7.80
CA PRO A 54 -4.44 5.37 7.79
C PRO A 54 -4.01 4.69 6.49
N VAL A 55 -2.82 5.00 5.96
CA VAL A 55 -2.31 4.49 4.69
C VAL A 55 -0.87 4.02 4.88
N ALA A 56 -0.65 2.74 4.58
CA ALA A 56 0.66 2.16 4.43
C ALA A 56 0.96 1.91 2.95
N TYR A 57 2.24 1.95 2.57
CA TYR A 57 2.69 1.65 1.22
C TYR A 57 3.61 0.44 1.24
N ILE A 58 3.43 -0.46 0.28
CA ILE A 58 4.05 -1.79 0.26
C ILE A 58 4.72 -1.99 -1.10
N THR A 59 5.97 -2.44 -1.13
CA THR A 59 6.68 -2.75 -2.39
C THR A 59 7.53 -4.01 -2.24
N LEU A 60 7.98 -4.57 -3.36
CA LEU A 60 9.01 -5.61 -3.34
C LEU A 60 10.35 -4.96 -3.00
N LYS A 61 11.14 -5.60 -2.14
CA LYS A 61 12.45 -5.09 -1.71
C LYS A 61 13.35 -4.72 -2.90
N ASP A 62 13.36 -5.55 -3.94
CA ASP A 62 14.17 -5.36 -5.14
C ASP A 62 13.70 -4.19 -6.04
N LEU A 63 12.46 -3.72 -5.83
CA LEU A 63 11.86 -2.62 -6.61
C LEU A 63 11.80 -1.30 -5.82
N LYS A 64 12.33 -1.26 -4.60
CA LYS A 64 12.28 -0.09 -3.71
C LYS A 64 12.86 1.16 -4.37
N ASN A 65 13.95 1.02 -5.12
CA ASN A 65 14.63 2.15 -5.77
C ASN A 65 13.82 2.73 -6.95
N GLY A 66 12.77 2.03 -7.42
CA GLY A 66 11.86 2.53 -8.45
C GLY A 66 10.68 3.35 -7.91
N ILE A 67 10.65 3.66 -6.61
CA ILE A 67 9.57 4.45 -6.02
C ILE A 67 9.81 5.93 -6.29
N VAL A 68 8.84 6.58 -6.93
CA VAL A 68 8.83 8.01 -7.20
C VAL A 68 8.09 8.73 -6.07
N GLY A 69 8.70 9.77 -5.52
CA GLY A 69 8.07 10.64 -4.52
C GLY A 69 7.45 11.87 -5.17
N LYS A 70 6.20 12.18 -4.80
CA LYS A 70 5.56 13.45 -5.05
C LYS A 70 5.84 14.40 -3.88
N PHE A 71 6.45 15.54 -4.17
CA PHE A 71 6.70 16.56 -3.17
C PHE A 71 5.42 17.36 -2.88
N ILE A 72 5.15 17.62 -1.60
CA ILE A 72 4.03 18.40 -1.11
C ILE A 72 4.60 19.69 -0.51
N ASP A 73 4.68 20.73 -1.35
CA ASP A 73 5.34 22.00 -1.01
C ASP A 73 4.81 22.62 0.29
N THR A 74 3.48 22.62 0.46
CA THR A 74 2.80 23.26 1.59
C THR A 74 3.14 22.63 2.95
N GLN A 75 3.59 21.38 2.97
CA GLN A 75 3.89 20.62 4.19
C GLN A 75 5.35 20.15 4.25
N ASN A 76 6.14 20.48 3.22
CA ASN A 76 7.56 20.17 3.07
C ASN A 76 7.86 18.69 3.36
N TYR A 77 7.23 17.79 2.60
CA TYR A 77 7.50 16.35 2.62
C TYR A 77 7.19 15.69 1.28
N PHE A 78 7.63 14.44 1.12
CA PHE A 78 7.30 13.56 0.01
C PHE A 78 6.26 12.50 0.41
N THR A 79 5.39 12.16 -0.52
CA THR A 79 4.52 10.97 -0.49
C THR A 79 4.79 10.10 -1.71
N PRO A 80 4.71 8.77 -1.63
CA PRO A 80 4.85 7.90 -2.79
C PRO A 80 3.79 8.19 -3.86
N ASP A 81 4.21 8.27 -5.13
CA ASP A 81 3.28 8.33 -6.26
C ASP A 81 2.80 6.92 -6.62
N VAL A 82 1.58 6.58 -6.20
CA VAL A 82 0.95 5.26 -6.44
C VAL A 82 0.68 5.00 -7.93
N ILE A 83 0.52 6.04 -8.73
CA ILE A 83 0.18 5.90 -10.16
C ILE A 83 1.36 5.29 -10.89
N VAL A 84 2.57 5.82 -10.68
CA VAL A 84 3.76 5.40 -11.42
C VAL A 84 4.62 4.38 -10.66
N SER A 85 4.70 4.46 -9.33
CA SER A 85 5.61 3.63 -8.54
C SER A 85 5.16 2.17 -8.44
N PRO A 86 6.07 1.19 -8.31
CA PRO A 86 5.74 -0.23 -8.09
C PRO A 86 5.30 -0.48 -6.63
N ILE A 87 4.23 0.17 -6.21
CA ILE A 87 3.71 0.13 -4.84
C ILE A 87 2.26 -0.31 -4.80
N ILE A 88 1.93 -1.02 -3.73
CA ILE A 88 0.58 -1.29 -3.28
C ILE A 88 0.27 -0.28 -2.18
N GLU A 89 -0.82 0.44 -2.33
CA GLU A 89 -1.42 1.24 -1.28
C GLU A 89 -2.29 0.34 -0.40
N PHE A 90 -2.11 0.42 0.91
CA PHE A 90 -2.90 -0.29 1.89
C PHE A 90 -3.52 0.68 2.89
N MET A 91 -4.82 0.92 2.73
CA MET A 91 -5.61 1.66 3.70
C MET A 91 -5.89 0.76 4.91
N LEU A 92 -5.41 1.20 6.06
CA LEU A 92 -5.61 0.57 7.36
C LEU A 92 -7.04 0.84 7.87
N PRO A 93 -7.60 -0.07 8.69
CA PRO A 93 -8.89 0.21 9.33
C PRO A 93 -8.73 1.38 10.30
N ALA A 94 -9.71 2.29 10.33
CA ALA A 94 -9.81 3.30 11.38
C ALA A 94 -10.72 2.75 12.48
N THR A 95 -10.18 2.55 13.68
CA THR A 95 -10.95 2.26 14.90
C THR A 95 -11.16 3.57 15.66
N SER A 96 -12.40 3.87 16.07
CA SER A 96 -12.61 4.90 17.10
C SER A 96 -12.33 4.36 18.50
N ASP A 97 -12.18 5.27 19.47
CA ASP A 97 -11.98 4.95 20.89
C ASP A 97 -13.03 3.96 21.45
N ASP A 98 -14.24 3.94 20.87
CA ASP A 98 -15.33 3.01 21.23
C ASP A 98 -15.23 1.60 20.57
N SER A 99 -14.07 1.25 19.99
CA SER A 99 -13.84 -0.06 19.33
C SER A 99 -14.74 -0.38 18.12
N GLU A 100 -15.58 0.55 17.66
CA GLU A 100 -16.31 0.41 16.41
C GLU A 100 -15.37 0.57 15.20
N ILE A 101 -15.42 -0.42 14.30
CA ILE A 101 -14.70 -0.37 13.02
C ILE A 101 -15.46 0.60 12.10
N LYS A 102 -14.97 1.84 12.00
CA LYS A 102 -15.62 2.89 11.20
C LYS A 102 -15.46 2.68 9.71
N ASN A 103 -14.32 2.12 9.27
CA ASN A 103 -13.97 2.01 7.85
C ASN A 103 -13.41 0.63 7.47
N ARG A 104 -13.70 0.20 6.24
CA ARG A 104 -13.06 -0.97 5.62
C ARG A 104 -11.61 -0.64 5.28
N SER A 105 -10.74 -1.62 5.47
CA SER A 105 -9.41 -1.60 4.88
C SER A 105 -9.50 -1.73 3.36
N ARG A 106 -8.48 -1.25 2.65
CA ARG A 106 -8.38 -1.36 1.19
C ARG A 106 -6.97 -1.71 0.79
N ILE A 107 -6.82 -2.70 -0.07
CA ILE A 107 -5.61 -2.86 -0.87
C ILE A 107 -5.87 -2.32 -2.27
N TYR A 108 -4.95 -1.50 -2.79
CA TYR A 108 -5.05 -0.86 -4.10
C TYR A 108 -3.69 -0.83 -4.80
N PHE A 109 -3.66 -1.05 -6.11
CA PHE A 109 -2.50 -0.75 -6.93
C PHE A 109 -2.89 -0.46 -8.38
N VAL A 110 -2.04 0.31 -9.05
CA VAL A 110 -2.12 0.57 -10.51
C VAL A 110 -1.24 -0.43 -11.23
N SER A 111 -1.75 -1.09 -12.27
CA SER A 111 -1.00 -2.02 -13.12
C SER A 111 -0.55 -1.40 -14.45
N ALA A 112 -1.21 -0.33 -14.90
CA ALA A 112 -0.80 0.46 -16.06
C ALA A 112 -1.37 1.88 -15.96
N TYR A 113 -0.66 2.88 -16.50
CA TYR A 113 -1.08 4.28 -16.50
C TYR A 113 -0.79 4.93 -17.87
N PHE A 114 -1.34 6.12 -18.11
CA PHE A 114 -0.99 6.90 -19.30
C PHE A 114 0.10 7.90 -18.89
N ASN A 115 1.19 7.97 -19.65
CA ASN A 115 2.22 9.00 -19.46
C ASN A 115 1.75 10.35 -20.03
N ASP A 116 2.60 11.37 -19.94
CA ASP A 116 2.29 12.73 -20.43
C ASP A 116 2.13 12.79 -21.95
N GLU A 117 2.65 11.79 -22.68
CA GLU A 117 2.50 11.62 -24.12
C GLU A 117 1.22 10.84 -24.50
N ASN A 118 0.36 10.54 -23.52
CA ASN A 118 -0.87 9.77 -23.66
C ASN A 118 -0.65 8.31 -24.14
N GLU A 119 0.54 7.77 -23.89
CA GLU A 119 0.89 6.38 -24.15
C GLU A 119 0.61 5.50 -22.93
N LEU A 120 0.12 4.27 -23.17
CA LEU A 120 -0.15 3.32 -22.09
C LEU A 120 1.16 2.66 -21.64
N VAL A 121 1.60 2.98 -20.43
CA VAL A 121 2.76 2.36 -19.77
C VAL A 121 2.29 1.24 -18.85
N GLU A 122 2.72 0.01 -19.12
CA GLU A 122 2.55 -1.11 -18.19
C GLU A 122 3.59 -1.06 -17.07
N LYS A 123 3.17 -1.29 -15.83
CA LYS A 123 4.13 -1.41 -14.73
C LYS A 123 4.92 -2.71 -14.83
N ASP A 124 6.06 -2.72 -14.14
CA ASP A 124 6.94 -3.87 -14.01
C ASP A 124 6.16 -5.19 -13.79
N LYS A 125 6.47 -6.20 -14.62
CA LYS A 125 5.73 -7.47 -14.64
C LYS A 125 5.90 -8.26 -13.33
N LEU A 126 7.08 -8.16 -12.70
CA LEU A 126 7.34 -8.81 -11.42
C LEU A 126 6.49 -8.16 -10.32
N PHE A 127 6.39 -6.83 -10.29
CA PHE A 127 5.48 -6.11 -9.41
C PHE A 127 4.03 -6.53 -9.63
N VAL A 128 3.51 -6.42 -10.86
CA VAL A 128 2.09 -6.69 -11.15
C VAL A 128 1.72 -8.13 -10.79
N SER A 129 2.57 -9.10 -11.12
CA SER A 129 2.36 -10.51 -10.77
C SER A 129 2.27 -10.74 -9.26
N ASN A 130 3.19 -10.15 -8.49
CA ASN A 130 3.20 -10.31 -7.04
C ASN A 130 2.07 -9.51 -6.36
N ALA A 131 1.76 -8.29 -6.80
CA ALA A 131 0.63 -7.52 -6.30
C ALA A 131 -0.71 -8.25 -6.50
N ASN A 132 -0.87 -8.94 -7.64
CA ASN A 132 -2.02 -9.81 -7.88
C ASN A 132 -2.12 -10.97 -6.88
N LYS A 133 -0.98 -11.59 -6.51
CA LYS A 133 -0.95 -12.64 -5.49
C LYS A 133 -1.34 -12.10 -4.12
N VAL A 134 -0.89 -10.89 -3.77
CA VAL A 134 -1.30 -10.23 -2.51
C VAL A 134 -2.81 -9.96 -2.51
N LEU A 135 -3.35 -9.37 -3.58
CA LEU A 135 -4.79 -9.11 -3.72
C LEU A 135 -5.64 -10.39 -3.56
N ASN A 136 -5.21 -11.49 -4.20
CA ASN A 136 -5.89 -12.77 -4.10
C ASN A 136 -5.76 -13.40 -2.71
N TRP A 137 -4.62 -13.23 -2.04
CA TRP A 137 -4.47 -13.64 -0.65
C TRP A 137 -5.46 -12.89 0.24
N CYS A 138 -5.59 -11.56 0.07
CA CYS A 138 -6.55 -10.77 0.83
C CYS A 138 -7.99 -11.26 0.60
N ARG A 139 -8.38 -11.52 -0.65
CA ARG A 139 -9.72 -12.05 -0.99
C ARG A 139 -10.05 -13.40 -0.34
N ARG A 140 -9.04 -14.24 -0.10
CA ARG A 140 -9.21 -15.56 0.53
C ARG A 140 -9.24 -15.50 2.05
N ASN A 141 -8.58 -14.52 2.65
CA ASN A 141 -8.33 -14.49 4.09
C ASN A 141 -9.12 -13.41 4.83
N PHE A 142 -9.49 -12.31 4.17
CA PHE A 142 -10.30 -11.25 4.78
C PHE A 142 -11.76 -11.34 4.37
N LYS A 143 -12.65 -10.91 5.26
CA LYS A 143 -14.09 -10.85 5.01
C LYS A 143 -14.43 -9.54 4.28
N ASN A 144 -15.33 -9.60 3.30
CA ASN A 144 -15.84 -8.41 2.59
C ASN A 144 -17.20 -7.92 3.13
N LYS A 145 -17.82 -8.66 4.05
CA LYS A 145 -19.10 -8.37 4.72
C LYS A 145 -19.01 -8.86 6.18
N TYR A 146 -19.70 -8.18 7.08
CA TYR A 146 -20.01 -8.72 8.41
C TYR A 146 -21.21 -9.64 8.32
#